data_AF-H8YVX5-F1
#
_entry.id   AF-H8YVX5-F1
#
_cell.length_a   1.000
_cell.length_b   1.000
_cell.length_c   1.000
_cell.angle_alpha   90.00
_cell.angle_beta   90.00
_cell.angle_gamma   90.00
#
_symmetry.space_group_name_H-M   'P 1'
#
loop_
_entity.id
_entity.type
_entity.pdbx_description
1 polymer ?
#
loop_
_entity_poly.entity_id
_entity_poly.type
_entity_poly.pdbx_seq_one_letter_code
_entity_poly.pdbx_strand_id
1 'polypeptide(L)'
;MQTHYDNASDALQAALEVELDYLRCRPREHWRRPRAAKLNKCTADRDLFEIRFQAERVQQRPIGCFGPAPQCFTLLLWAIEKGGALQPRDWCQRAARRRQALLDGQARALALQFDHTPT
;
A
#
# COMPACT_ATOMS: atom_id res chain seq x y z
N MET A 1 7.54 8.98 -1.19
CA MET A 1 6.40 8.08 -1.42
C MET A 1 5.48 8.71 -2.44
N GLN A 2 5.11 9.98 -2.22
CA GLN A 2 4.54 10.91 -3.20
C GLN A 2 5.26 10.85 -4.57
N THR A 3 6.59 10.91 -4.59
CA THR A 3 7.42 10.80 -5.82
C THR A 3 7.23 9.55 -6.69
N HIS A 4 6.73 8.41 -6.20
CA HIS A 4 6.50 7.24 -7.07
C HIS A 4 5.11 7.23 -7.69
N TYR A 5 4.12 7.81 -7.00
CA TYR A 5 2.75 7.96 -7.53
C TYR A 5 2.65 9.21 -8.40
N ASP A 6 3.22 10.34 -7.98
CA ASP A 6 3.17 11.61 -8.72
C ASP A 6 3.94 11.57 -10.04
N ASN A 7 4.99 10.75 -10.11
CA ASN A 7 5.73 10.49 -11.35
C ASN A 7 5.24 9.22 -12.07
N ALA A 8 4.20 8.55 -11.55
CA ALA A 8 3.63 7.40 -12.23
C ALA A 8 2.86 7.84 -13.46
N SER A 9 2.76 6.95 -14.43
CA SER A 9 1.85 7.16 -15.56
C SER A 9 0.39 7.18 -15.11
N ASP A 10 -0.44 7.89 -15.87
CA ASP A 10 -1.90 7.92 -15.68
C ASP A 10 -2.49 6.51 -15.61
N ALA A 11 -1.96 5.57 -16.39
CA ALA A 11 -2.39 4.18 -16.40
C ALA A 11 -2.13 3.47 -15.06
N LEU A 12 -0.98 3.74 -14.42
CA LEU A 12 -0.65 3.18 -13.12
C LEU A 12 -1.49 3.82 -12.01
N GLN A 13 -1.70 5.13 -12.07
CA GLN A 13 -2.54 5.85 -11.11
C GLN A 13 -3.99 5.35 -11.17
N ALA A 14 -4.58 5.28 -12.37
CA ALA A 14 -5.93 4.77 -12.57
C ALA A 14 -6.08 3.31 -12.11
N ALA A 15 -5.07 2.46 -12.37
CA ALA A 15 -5.09 1.07 -11.90
C ALA A 15 -5.04 0.98 -10.36
N LEU A 16 -4.26 1.84 -9.70
CA LEU A 16 -4.24 1.90 -8.25
C LEU A 16 -5.59 2.40 -7.69
N GLU A 17 -6.18 3.43 -8.28
CA GLU A 17 -7.45 4.01 -7.86
C GLU A 17 -8.59 3.00 -7.90
N VAL A 18 -8.69 2.22 -8.98
CA VAL A 18 -9.68 1.12 -9.08
C VAL A 18 -9.54 0.12 -7.93
N GLU A 19 -8.31 -0.24 -7.55
CA GLU A 19 -8.10 -1.13 -6.42
C GLU A 19 -8.42 -0.45 -5.08
N LEU A 20 -8.06 0.82 -4.91
CA LEU A 20 -8.36 1.56 -3.70
C LEU A 20 -9.87 1.72 -3.50
N ASP A 21 -10.64 2.05 -4.53
CA ASP A 21 -12.09 2.18 -4.44
C ASP A 21 -12.75 0.85 -4.09
N TYR A 22 -12.30 -0.25 -4.69
CA TYR A 22 -12.74 -1.57 -4.29
C TYR A 22 -12.42 -1.85 -2.82
N LEU A 23 -11.20 -1.57 -2.37
CA LEU A 23 -10.73 -1.93 -1.04
C LEU A 23 -11.32 -1.05 0.07
N ARG A 24 -11.66 0.21 -0.22
CA ARG A 24 -12.32 1.15 0.70
C ARG A 24 -13.67 0.68 1.18
N CYS A 25 -14.46 0.07 0.29
CA CYS A 25 -15.79 -0.43 0.62
C CYS A 25 -15.77 -1.73 1.44
N ARG A 26 -14.60 -2.15 1.96
CA ARG A 26 -14.43 -3.43 2.63
C ARG A 26 -13.68 -3.27 3.95
N PRO A 27 -14.14 -3.95 5.02
CA PRO A 27 -13.39 -4.00 6.25
C PRO A 27 -12.06 -4.73 6.03
N ARG A 28 -11.03 -4.39 6.82
CA ARG A 28 -9.66 -4.90 6.63
C ARG A 28 -9.57 -6.43 6.68
N GLU A 29 -10.49 -7.08 7.39
CA GLU A 29 -10.60 -8.53 7.51
C GLU A 29 -10.91 -9.19 6.15
N HIS A 30 -11.48 -8.41 5.21
CA HIS A 30 -11.83 -8.85 3.86
C HIS A 30 -10.75 -8.52 2.83
N TRP A 31 -9.64 -7.89 3.24
CA TRP A 31 -8.50 -7.61 2.36
C TRP A 31 -7.70 -8.90 2.11
N ARG A 32 -8.16 -9.64 1.10
CA ARG A 32 -7.62 -10.93 0.69
C ARG A 32 -7.36 -10.99 -0.82
N ARG A 33 -6.66 -12.04 -1.24
CA ARG A 33 -6.31 -12.26 -2.65
C ARG A 33 -7.58 -12.36 -3.50
N PRO A 34 -7.55 -11.89 -4.77
CA PRO A 34 -6.35 -11.52 -5.54
C PRO A 34 -5.86 -10.07 -5.35
N ARG A 35 -6.68 -9.16 -4.80
CA ARG A 35 -6.47 -7.70 -4.82
C ARG A 35 -5.65 -7.14 -3.67
N ALA A 36 -5.67 -7.81 -2.52
CA ALA A 36 -4.86 -7.43 -1.36
C ALA A 36 -4.42 -8.66 -0.59
N ALA A 37 -3.48 -8.53 0.34
CA ALA A 37 -3.18 -9.59 1.29
C ALA A 37 -2.48 -9.05 2.54
N LYS A 38 -2.71 -9.71 3.68
CA LYS A 38 -1.85 -9.53 4.86
C LYS A 38 -0.48 -10.15 4.61
N LEU A 39 0.59 -9.42 4.93
CA LEU A 39 1.98 -9.82 4.70
C LEU A 39 2.54 -10.66 5.86
N ASN A 40 2.05 -11.88 5.99
CA ASN A 40 2.44 -12.79 7.08
C ASN A 40 3.93 -13.21 7.07
N LYS A 41 4.65 -12.98 5.96
CA LYS A 41 6.08 -13.32 5.84
C LYS A 41 7.00 -12.25 6.42
N CYS A 42 6.50 -11.04 6.68
CA CYS A 42 7.32 -10.03 7.36
C CYS A 42 7.39 -10.37 8.85
N THR A 43 8.59 -10.60 9.36
CA THR A 43 8.83 -10.89 10.78
C THR A 43 9.01 -9.62 11.61
N ALA A 44 9.43 -8.52 10.97
CA ALA A 44 9.63 -7.23 11.63
C ALA A 44 8.31 -6.53 11.97
N ASP A 45 7.24 -6.81 11.22
CA ASP A 45 5.91 -6.24 11.49
C ASP A 45 4.82 -7.16 10.91
N ARG A 46 3.90 -7.59 11.79
CA ARG A 46 2.81 -8.53 11.44
C ARG A 46 1.57 -7.83 10.90
N ASP A 47 1.46 -6.50 10.98
CA ASP A 47 0.26 -5.75 10.59
C ASP A 47 0.42 -5.00 9.27
N LEU A 48 1.37 -5.44 8.45
CA LEU A 48 1.53 -4.97 7.08
C LEU A 48 0.57 -5.69 6.12
N PHE A 49 0.09 -4.95 5.14
CA PHE A 49 -0.70 -5.44 4.03
C PHE A 49 -0.08 -4.99 2.71
N GLU A 50 -0.41 -5.71 1.65
CA GLU A 50 -0.14 -5.30 0.28
C GLU A 50 -1.44 -5.09 -0.49
N ILE A 51 -1.42 -4.13 -1.41
CA ILE A 51 -2.36 -4.01 -2.53
C ILE A 51 -1.71 -4.69 -3.73
N ARG A 52 -2.48 -5.36 -4.58
CA ARG A 52 -1.98 -6.17 -5.69
C ARG A 52 -2.72 -5.81 -6.97
N PHE A 53 -2.00 -5.32 -7.97
CA PHE A 53 -2.53 -5.05 -9.31
C PHE A 53 -1.44 -5.17 -10.36
N GLN A 54 -1.86 -5.27 -11.62
CA GLN A 54 -0.95 -5.27 -12.77
C GLN A 54 -1.02 -3.90 -13.43
N ALA A 55 0.11 -3.24 -13.60
CA ALA A 55 0.22 -2.01 -14.40
C ALA A 55 1.59 -1.99 -15.09
N GLU A 56 1.64 -1.48 -16.32
CA GLU A 56 2.89 -1.34 -17.08
C GLU A 56 3.66 -2.66 -17.24
N ARG A 57 2.93 -3.78 -17.39
CA ARG A 57 3.49 -5.15 -17.45
C ARG A 57 4.25 -5.58 -16.19
N VAL A 58 4.07 -4.88 -15.08
CA VAL A 58 4.65 -5.19 -13.77
C VAL A 58 3.53 -5.48 -12.77
N GLN A 59 3.73 -6.51 -11.95
CA GLN A 59 2.85 -6.78 -10.81
C GLN A 59 3.22 -5.80 -9.69
N GLN A 60 2.44 -4.75 -9.56
CA GLN A 60 2.57 -3.74 -8.51
C GLN A 60 2.07 -4.32 -7.19
N ARG A 61 2.86 -4.10 -6.13
CA ARG A 61 2.58 -4.57 -4.77
C ARG A 61 2.83 -3.50 -3.71
N PRO A 62 2.15 -2.33 -3.74
CA PRO A 62 2.33 -1.32 -2.70
C PRO A 62 2.03 -1.91 -1.32
N ILE A 63 2.87 -1.57 -0.34
CA ILE A 63 2.83 -2.07 1.02
C ILE A 63 2.40 -0.94 1.94
N GLY A 64 1.46 -1.25 2.84
CA GLY A 64 0.92 -0.30 3.79
C GLY A 64 0.44 -0.95 5.08
N CYS A 65 -0.17 -0.15 5.94
CA CYS A 65 -0.78 -0.58 7.18
C CYS A 65 -2.07 0.22 7.45
N PHE A 66 -2.94 -0.32 8.31
CA PHE A 66 -4.06 0.46 8.85
C PHE A 66 -3.58 1.37 9.98
N GLY A 67 -4.10 2.59 10.04
CA GLY A 67 -3.65 3.65 10.94
C GLY A 67 -2.66 4.63 10.26
N PRO A 68 -2.25 5.71 10.96
CA PRO A 68 -2.54 6.00 12.37
C PRO A 68 -3.98 6.52 12.61
N ALA A 69 -4.64 7.08 11.60
CA ALA A 69 -6.03 7.49 11.72
C ALA A 69 -6.99 6.27 11.68
N PRO A 70 -8.11 6.29 12.43
CA PRO A 70 -9.09 5.21 12.40
C PRO A 70 -9.58 4.95 10.97
N GLN A 71 -9.66 3.67 10.59
CA GLN A 71 -10.16 3.21 9.29
C GLN A 71 -9.37 3.72 8.06
N CYS A 72 -8.21 4.36 8.25
CA CYS A 72 -7.36 4.77 7.15
C CYS A 72 -6.31 3.71 6.83
N PHE A 73 -6.11 3.44 5.55
CA PHE A 73 -4.96 2.69 5.06
C PHE A 73 -3.84 3.64 4.64
N THR A 74 -2.67 3.50 5.26
CA THR A 74 -1.49 4.28 4.96
C THR A 74 -0.52 3.44 4.14
N LEU A 75 -0.24 3.89 2.91
CA LEU A 75 0.87 3.35 2.13
C LEU A 75 2.19 3.73 2.81
N LEU A 76 3.12 2.78 2.84
CA LEU A 76 4.43 2.93 3.47
C LEU A 76 5.54 2.82 2.44
N LEU A 77 5.42 1.90 1.49
CA LEU A 77 6.46 1.57 0.52
C LEU A 77 5.82 1.11 -0.78
N TRP A 78 6.33 1.61 -1.91
CA TRP A 78 6.04 0.99 -3.20
C TRP A 78 6.95 -0.21 -3.41
N ALA A 79 6.35 -1.38 -3.61
CA ALA A 79 7.07 -2.59 -3.97
C ALA A 79 6.49 -3.18 -5.25
N ILE A 80 7.29 -3.97 -5.96
CA ILE A 80 6.90 -4.68 -7.18
C ILE A 80 7.31 -6.13 -7.08
N GLU A 81 6.63 -7.01 -7.81
CA GLU A 81 7.09 -8.39 -7.98
C GLU A 81 7.94 -8.53 -9.24
N LYS A 82 9.17 -9.03 -9.06
CA LYS A 82 10.12 -9.31 -10.15
C LYS A 82 10.76 -10.67 -9.90
N GLY A 83 10.55 -11.62 -10.82
CA GLY A 83 11.11 -12.98 -10.70
C GLY A 83 10.62 -13.75 -9.47
N GLY A 84 9.33 -13.60 -9.11
CA GLY A 84 8.72 -14.27 -7.94
C GLY A 84 9.12 -13.70 -6.58
N ALA A 85 9.86 -12.60 -6.55
CA ALA A 85 10.27 -11.92 -5.32
C ALA A 85 9.80 -10.45 -5.30
N LEU A 86 9.47 -9.98 -4.11
CA LEU A 86 9.20 -8.56 -3.87
C LEU A 86 10.50 -7.75 -3.95
N GLN A 87 10.44 -6.64 -4.66
CA GLN A 87 11.47 -5.61 -4.73
C GLN A 87 10.94 -4.30 -4.13
N PRO A 88 11.74 -3.58 -3.33
CA PRO A 88 13.14 -3.90 -2.98
C PRO A 88 13.24 -5.11 -2.02
N ARG A 89 14.37 -5.83 -2.02
CA ARG A 89 14.53 -7.07 -1.21
C ARG A 89 14.37 -6.85 0.30
N ASP A 90 14.71 -5.65 0.78
CA ASP A 90 14.58 -5.20 2.17
C ASP A 90 13.24 -4.52 2.46
N TRP A 91 12.20 -4.80 1.65
CA TRP A 91 10.86 -4.21 1.78
C TRP A 91 10.29 -4.34 3.20
N CYS A 92 10.51 -5.49 3.86
CA CYS A 92 9.94 -5.79 5.18
C CYS A 92 10.55 -4.86 6.24
N GLN A 93 11.88 -4.73 6.27
CA GLN A 93 12.56 -3.82 7.20
C GLN A 93 12.20 -2.35 6.92
N ARG A 94 12.12 -1.96 5.64
CA ARG A 94 11.76 -0.59 5.27
C ARG A 94 10.33 -0.22 5.66
N ALA A 95 9.38 -1.10 5.40
CA ALA A 95 7.98 -0.88 5.75
C ALA A 95 7.79 -0.84 7.27
N ALA A 96 8.37 -1.79 8.01
CA ALA A 96 8.33 -1.81 9.47
C ALA A 96 8.91 -0.53 10.08
N ARG A 97 10.10 -0.10 9.63
CA ARG A 97 10.72 1.16 10.09
C ARG A 97 9.84 2.38 9.82
N ARG A 98 9.19 2.44 8.66
CA ARG A 98 8.29 3.56 8.32
C ARG A 98 7.03 3.56 9.16
N ARG A 99 6.44 2.38 9.44
CA ARG A 99 5.30 2.28 10.35
C ARG A 99 5.69 2.72 11.76
N GLN A 100 6.83 2.26 12.26
CA GLN A 100 7.33 2.67 13.58
C GLN A 100 7.49 4.19 13.66
N ALA A 101 8.11 4.82 12.66
CA ALA A 101 8.24 6.28 12.62
C ALA A 101 6.88 7.02 12.58
N LEU A 102 5.84 6.45 11.96
CA LEU A 102 4.48 7.00 11.99
C LEU A 102 3.84 6.89 13.38
N LEU A 103 4.04 5.75 14.06
CA LEU A 103 3.53 5.54 15.42
C LEU A 103 4.22 6.44 16.44
N ASP A 104 5.52 6.67 16.27
CA ASP A 104 6.33 7.55 17.13
C ASP A 104 6.12 9.04 16.84
N GLY A 105 5.27 9.39 15.86
CA GLY A 105 5.04 10.78 15.43
C GLY A 105 6.22 11.43 14.72
N GLN A 106 7.27 10.67 14.42
CA GLN A 106 8.48 11.11 13.71
C GLN A 106 8.27 11.23 12.19
N ALA A 107 7.19 10.66 11.68
CA ALA A 107 6.75 10.81 10.30
C ALA A 107 5.28 11.23 10.28
N ARG A 108 4.91 12.00 9.25
CA ARG A 108 3.51 12.26 8.92
C ARG A 108 3.15 11.43 7.70
N ALA A 109 2.05 10.71 7.79
CA ALA A 109 1.39 10.19 6.60
C ALA A 109 0.56 11.34 6.02
N LEU A 110 0.79 11.66 4.74
CA LEU A 110 -0.30 12.24 3.96
C LEU A 110 -1.33 11.13 3.85
N ALA A 111 -2.47 11.30 4.53
CA ALA A 111 -3.65 10.54 4.17
C ALA A 111 -3.85 10.77 2.68
N LEU A 112 -3.93 9.70 1.90
CA LEU A 112 -4.45 9.82 0.55
C LEU A 112 -5.94 10.17 0.70
N GLN A 113 -6.21 11.46 0.88
CA GLN A 113 -7.55 12.02 0.84
C GLN A 113 -7.88 12.20 -0.63
N PHE A 114 -8.79 11.39 -1.13
CA PHE A 114 -9.35 11.57 -2.45
C PHE A 114 -10.72 12.19 -2.23
N ASP A 115 -10.95 13.35 -2.86
CA ASP A 115 -12.25 14.00 -2.84
C ASP A 115 -13.27 13.06 -3.50
N HIS A 116 -14.16 12.49 -2.69
CA HIS A 116 -15.30 11.77 -3.21
C HIS A 116 -16.22 12.82 -3.85
N THR A 117 -16.26 12.86 -5.18
CA THR A 117 -17.36 13.54 -5.87
C THR A 117 -18.43 12.48 -6.13
N PRO A 118 -19.53 12.46 -5.35
CA PRO A 118 -20.65 11.58 -5.69
C PRO A 118 -21.27 12.07 -6.99
N THR A 119 -21.30 11.22 -8.01
CA THR A 119 -22.21 11.34 -9.17
C THR A 119 -23.61 10.88 -8.81
#